data_AF-A0A5S9MIK9-F1
#
_entry.id   AF-A0A5S9MIK9-F1
#
_cell.length_a   1.000
_cell.length_b   1.000
_cell.length_c   1.000
_cell.angle_alpha   90.00
_cell.angle_beta   90.00
_cell.angle_gamma   90.00
#
_symmetry.space_group_name_H-M   'P 1'
#
loop_
_entity.id
_entity.type
_entity.pdbx_description
1 polymer ?
#
loop_
_entity_poly.entity_id
_entity_poly.type
_entity_poly.pdbx_seq_one_letter_code
_entity_poly.pdbx_strand_id
1 'polypeptide(L)'
;MRFRFGYVSNAVTLWEASPAKSLTFARYSKLAKEERKEALLRTTKANLVNTLRTLYFAIAHDIPLYRFSSSIVPLATHPEVRWDFMTLFHKEFLEIGKLVKRHGLRVSFHPNQFTLFTSPKPSITENAVIDMTYHYQMLEAMKLDKEGYMNIHVGGVRR
;
A
#
# COMPACT_ATOMS: atom_id res chain seq x y z
N MET A 1 1.90 18.53 22.48
CA MET A 1 2.15 19.18 21.18
C MET A 1 0.83 19.30 20.41
N ARG A 2 0.47 20.49 19.86
CA ARG A 2 -0.83 20.70 19.16
C ARG A 2 -0.86 20.23 17.70
N PHE A 3 0.31 20.00 17.10
CA PHE A 3 0.45 19.54 15.72
C PHE A 3 1.26 18.25 15.68
N ARG A 4 1.00 17.40 14.68
CA ARG A 4 1.75 16.16 14.45
C ARG A 4 2.21 16.12 13.01
N PHE A 5 3.48 15.79 12.79
CA PHE A 5 4.08 15.69 11.46
C PHE A 5 4.20 14.23 11.03
N GLY A 6 4.28 14.05 9.73
CA GLY A 6 4.41 12.75 9.10
C GLY A 6 5.00 12.86 7.72
N TYR A 7 5.24 11.72 7.11
CA TYR A 7 5.75 11.63 5.75
C TYR A 7 5.07 10.49 4.99
N VAL A 8 5.41 10.40 3.71
CA VAL A 8 4.73 9.56 2.74
C VAL A 8 5.70 8.53 2.20
N SER A 9 5.33 7.26 2.30
CA SER A 9 5.93 6.12 1.61
C SER A 9 7.41 5.91 1.93
N ASN A 10 8.33 6.73 1.41
CA ASN A 10 9.76 6.51 1.55
C ASN A 10 10.36 7.47 2.59
N ALA A 11 11.23 6.95 3.45
CA ALA A 11 12.21 7.76 4.18
C ALA A 11 13.50 7.83 3.34
N VAL A 12 13.77 8.97 2.70
CA VAL A 12 14.89 9.13 1.74
C VAL A 12 16.28 9.00 2.36
N THR A 13 16.37 9.13 3.69
CA THR A 13 17.59 8.92 4.48
C THR A 13 17.96 7.45 4.62
N LEU A 14 17.01 6.54 4.41
CA LEU A 14 17.27 5.10 4.51
C LEU A 14 17.79 4.55 3.19
N TRP A 15 18.99 3.97 3.23
CA TRP A 15 19.62 3.32 2.08
C TRP A 15 18.79 2.14 1.55
N GLU A 16 18.53 2.10 0.25
CA GLU A 16 17.84 0.99 -0.46
C GLU A 16 16.50 0.56 0.19
N ALA A 17 15.77 1.54 0.75
CA ALA A 17 14.62 1.28 1.62
C ALA A 17 13.27 1.67 1.04
N SER A 18 13.11 1.73 -0.28
CA SER A 18 11.81 2.07 -0.86
C SER A 18 10.76 0.97 -0.61
N PRO A 19 9.60 1.25 0.03
CA PRO A 19 8.46 0.34 0.06
C PRO A 19 7.60 0.36 -1.22
N ALA A 20 8.11 0.94 -2.31
CA ALA A 20 7.35 1.15 -3.55
C ALA A 20 8.09 0.59 -4.78
N LYS A 21 8.91 -0.45 -4.62
CA LYS A 21 9.56 -1.11 -5.77
C LYS A 21 8.48 -1.66 -6.70
N SER A 22 8.60 -1.34 -8.00
CA SER A 22 7.58 -1.65 -9.00
C SER A 22 7.91 -2.91 -9.80
N LEU A 23 6.88 -3.69 -10.14
CA LEU A 23 6.91 -4.67 -11.23
C LEU A 23 5.87 -4.24 -12.26
N THR A 24 6.32 -3.76 -13.42
CA THR A 24 5.40 -3.32 -14.48
C THR A 24 4.74 -4.52 -15.14
N PHE A 25 3.52 -4.35 -15.64
CA PHE A 25 2.83 -5.42 -16.36
C PHE A 25 3.61 -5.85 -17.61
N ALA A 26 4.21 -4.91 -18.35
CA ALA A 26 5.05 -5.21 -19.51
C ALA A 26 6.25 -6.13 -19.17
N ARG A 27 6.88 -5.92 -18.01
CA ARG A 27 7.95 -6.82 -17.53
C ARG A 27 7.37 -8.16 -17.10
N TYR A 28 6.30 -8.15 -16.32
CA TYR A 28 5.60 -9.34 -15.84
C TYR A 28 5.18 -10.26 -17.00
N SER A 29 4.57 -9.72 -18.04
CA SER A 29 4.04 -10.50 -19.18
C SER A 29 5.13 -11.17 -20.02
N LYS A 30 6.37 -10.67 -19.98
CA LYS A 30 7.52 -11.28 -20.66
C LYS A 30 8.17 -12.44 -19.90
N LEU A 31 7.88 -12.57 -18.59
CA LEU A 31 8.43 -13.63 -17.75
C LEU A 31 7.68 -14.95 -17.95
N ALA A 32 8.37 -16.06 -17.72
CA ALA A 32 7.75 -17.38 -17.63
C ALA A 32 6.79 -17.45 -16.42
N LYS A 33 5.84 -18.39 -16.43
CA LYS A 33 4.80 -18.49 -15.41
C LYS A 33 5.35 -18.59 -13.97
N GLU A 34 6.39 -19.38 -13.75
CA GLU A 34 7.00 -19.52 -12.42
C GLU A 34 7.75 -18.25 -12.01
N GLU A 35 8.48 -17.64 -12.94
CA GLU A 35 9.20 -16.39 -12.71
C GLU A 35 8.27 -15.21 -12.41
N ARG A 36 7.06 -15.20 -12.98
CA ARG A 36 6.01 -14.21 -12.68
C ARG A 36 5.63 -14.21 -11.21
N LYS A 37 5.35 -15.40 -10.66
CA LYS A 37 4.99 -15.57 -9.24
C LYS A 37 6.16 -15.20 -8.35
N GLU A 38 7.37 -15.65 -8.69
CA GLU A 38 8.58 -15.31 -7.93
C GLU A 38 8.85 -13.80 -7.94
N ALA A 39 8.68 -13.13 -9.09
CA ALA A 39 8.88 -11.68 -9.20
C ALA A 39 7.89 -10.88 -8.33
N LEU A 40 6.62 -11.30 -8.29
CA LEU A 40 5.60 -10.73 -7.41
C LEU A 40 5.99 -10.91 -5.94
N LEU A 41 6.29 -12.16 -5.54
CA LEU A 41 6.68 -12.49 -4.16
C LEU A 41 7.91 -11.70 -3.71
N ARG A 42 8.97 -11.71 -4.52
CA ARG A 42 10.23 -11.04 -4.23
C ARG A 42 10.04 -9.52 -4.08
N THR A 43 9.26 -8.91 -4.97
CA THR A 43 9.03 -7.46 -4.97
C THR A 43 8.17 -7.05 -3.78
N THR A 44 7.06 -7.74 -3.53
CA THR A 44 6.19 -7.48 -2.37
C THR A 44 6.92 -7.68 -1.06
N LYS A 45 7.69 -8.77 -0.92
CA LYS A 45 8.48 -9.02 0.30
C LYS A 45 9.46 -7.88 0.57
N ALA A 46 10.19 -7.43 -0.46
CA ALA A 46 11.10 -6.30 -0.32
C ALA A 46 10.37 -5.02 0.11
N ASN A 47 9.18 -4.75 -0.45
CA ASN A 47 8.37 -3.59 -0.10
C ASN A 47 7.85 -3.65 1.36
N LEU A 48 7.41 -4.82 1.83
CA LEU A 48 6.95 -5.02 3.21
C LEU A 48 8.10 -4.85 4.21
N VAL A 49 9.26 -5.46 3.94
CA VAL A 49 10.48 -5.27 4.74
C VAL A 49 10.86 -3.79 4.80
N ASN A 50 10.82 -3.09 3.66
CA ASN A 50 11.13 -1.67 3.61
C ASN A 50 10.06 -0.81 4.31
N THR A 51 8.80 -1.25 4.33
CA THR A 51 7.75 -0.61 5.12
C THR A 51 8.06 -0.70 6.61
N LEU A 52 8.48 -1.87 7.11
CA LEU A 52 8.93 -2.02 8.49
C LEU A 52 10.12 -1.11 8.83
N ARG A 53 11.14 -1.07 7.96
CA ARG A 53 12.31 -0.18 8.14
C ARG A 53 11.90 1.29 8.24
N THR A 54 10.95 1.69 7.40
CA THR A 54 10.39 3.04 7.39
C THR A 54 9.62 3.33 8.68
N LEU A 55 8.81 2.39 9.17
CA LEU A 55 8.12 2.54 10.46
C LEU A 55 9.10 2.63 11.63
N TYR A 56 10.16 1.82 11.66
CA TYR A 56 11.20 1.94 12.69
C TYR A 56 11.90 3.29 12.66
N PHE A 57 12.18 3.81 11.47
CA PHE A 57 12.69 5.17 11.33
C PHE A 57 11.72 6.22 11.87
N ALA A 58 10.43 6.10 11.55
CA ALA A 58 9.41 7.01 12.09
C ALA A 58 9.38 6.98 13.62
N ILE A 59 9.43 5.79 14.21
CA ILE A 59 9.44 5.59 15.67
C ILE A 59 10.70 6.19 16.30
N ALA A 60 11.89 5.91 15.74
CA ALA A 60 13.15 6.40 16.27
C ALA A 60 13.30 7.94 16.22
N HIS A 61 12.54 8.60 15.35
CA HIS A 61 12.54 10.05 15.17
C HIS A 61 11.27 10.74 15.69
N ASP A 62 10.44 10.05 16.48
CA ASP A 62 9.19 10.59 17.02
C ASP A 62 8.27 11.20 15.95
N ILE A 63 8.16 10.53 14.80
CA ILE A 63 7.27 10.90 13.69
C ILE A 63 6.00 10.05 13.78
N PRO A 64 4.90 10.58 14.34
CA PRO A 64 3.72 9.77 14.66
C PRO A 64 2.77 9.52 13.48
N LEU A 65 2.96 10.19 12.33
CA LEU A 65 2.10 10.02 11.14
C LEU A 65 2.89 9.38 10.01
N TYR A 66 2.33 8.35 9.40
CA TYR A 66 2.94 7.69 8.25
C TYR A 66 1.89 7.27 7.21
N ARG A 67 2.08 7.67 5.97
CA ARG A 67 1.25 7.20 4.86
C ARG A 67 1.94 6.05 4.14
N PHE A 68 1.34 4.87 4.15
CA PHE A 68 1.81 3.72 3.41
C PHE A 68 1.86 3.97 1.90
N SER A 69 2.70 3.21 1.21
CA SER A 69 2.74 3.19 -0.26
C SER A 69 1.60 2.33 -0.81
N SER A 70 0.84 2.85 -1.77
CA SER A 70 -0.11 2.05 -2.56
C SER A 70 0.58 1.03 -3.49
N SER A 71 1.91 1.08 -3.61
CA SER A 71 2.69 0.15 -4.43
C SER A 71 3.35 -0.97 -3.64
N ILE A 72 2.97 -1.18 -2.37
CA ILE A 72 3.51 -2.27 -1.54
C ILE A 72 3.36 -3.61 -2.25
N VAL A 73 2.19 -3.85 -2.85
CA VAL A 73 1.89 -5.05 -3.62
C VAL A 73 1.75 -4.67 -5.10
N PRO A 74 2.78 -4.87 -5.94
CA PRO A 74 2.71 -4.52 -7.34
C PRO A 74 1.66 -5.38 -8.07
N LEU A 75 0.97 -4.75 -9.01
CA LEU A 75 -0.05 -5.38 -9.87
C LEU A 75 -1.26 -5.98 -9.13
N ALA A 76 -1.45 -5.68 -7.84
CA ALA A 76 -2.55 -6.24 -7.04
C ALA A 76 -3.95 -5.94 -7.60
N THR A 77 -4.10 -4.80 -8.29
CA THR A 77 -5.35 -4.35 -8.91
C THR A 77 -5.41 -4.59 -10.41
N HIS A 78 -4.37 -5.21 -11.02
CA HIS A 78 -4.35 -5.45 -12.46
C HIS A 78 -5.30 -6.62 -12.82
N PRO A 79 -6.19 -6.47 -13.82
CA PRO A 79 -7.23 -7.48 -14.10
C PRO A 79 -6.69 -8.86 -14.47
N GLU A 80 -5.51 -8.91 -15.08
CA GLU A 80 -4.83 -10.14 -15.51
C GLU A 80 -3.91 -10.77 -14.44
N VAL A 81 -3.77 -10.14 -13.27
CA VAL A 81 -2.83 -10.58 -12.23
C VAL A 81 -3.57 -10.84 -10.93
N ARG A 82 -4.11 -12.05 -10.80
CA ARG A 82 -4.80 -12.51 -9.58
C ARG A 82 -3.88 -13.39 -8.76
N TRP A 83 -3.65 -13.01 -7.51
CA TRP A 83 -2.83 -13.78 -6.58
C TRP A 83 -3.13 -13.40 -5.13
N ASP A 84 -3.01 -14.37 -4.23
CA ASP A 84 -3.36 -14.22 -2.82
C ASP A 84 -2.16 -13.70 -2.00
N PHE A 85 -1.87 -12.41 -2.11
CA PHE A 85 -0.81 -11.78 -1.33
C PHE A 85 -1.12 -11.72 0.18
N MET A 86 -2.39 -11.78 0.54
CA MET A 86 -2.86 -11.67 1.92
C MET A 86 -2.45 -12.88 2.76
N THR A 87 -2.75 -14.08 2.27
CA THR A 87 -2.34 -15.32 2.95
C THR A 87 -0.83 -15.50 2.92
N LEU A 88 -0.20 -15.19 1.78
CA LEU A 88 1.24 -15.39 1.58
C LEU A 88 2.12 -14.49 2.47
N PHE A 89 1.65 -13.28 2.78
CA PHE A 89 2.38 -12.30 3.60
C PHE A 89 1.67 -11.98 4.93
N HIS A 90 0.80 -12.87 5.40
CA HIS A 90 0.02 -12.66 6.62
C HIS A 90 0.90 -12.31 7.84
N LYS A 91 2.07 -12.96 7.97
CA LYS A 91 2.99 -12.71 9.10
C LYS A 91 3.55 -11.29 9.06
N GLU A 92 4.01 -10.85 7.90
CA GLU A 92 4.60 -9.52 7.68
C GLU A 92 3.55 -8.42 7.88
N PHE A 93 2.32 -8.60 7.39
CA PHE A 93 1.24 -7.65 7.63
C PHE A 93 0.88 -7.53 9.12
N LEU A 94 0.75 -8.66 9.83
CA LEU A 94 0.51 -8.65 11.27
C LEU A 94 1.64 -7.99 12.05
N GLU A 95 2.89 -8.17 11.63
CA GLU A 95 4.05 -7.52 12.24
C GLU A 95 3.97 -6.00 12.10
N ILE A 96 3.70 -5.50 10.89
CA ILE A 96 3.46 -4.07 10.61
C ILE A 96 2.33 -3.54 11.51
N GLY A 97 1.20 -4.24 11.56
CA GLY A 97 0.05 -3.91 12.39
C GLY A 97 0.37 -3.77 13.87
N LYS A 98 1.06 -4.77 14.43
CA LYS A 98 1.50 -4.77 15.83
C LYS A 98 2.44 -3.61 16.13
N LEU A 99 3.35 -3.29 15.22
CA LEU A 99 4.29 -2.18 15.38
C LEU A 99 3.56 -0.83 15.41
N VAL A 100 2.65 -0.62 14.45
CA VAL A 100 1.80 0.58 14.37
C VAL A 100 1.02 0.80 15.66
N LYS A 101 0.33 -0.24 16.15
CA LYS A 101 -0.47 -0.17 17.39
C LYS A 101 0.38 0.06 18.63
N ARG A 102 1.49 -0.67 18.76
CA ARG A 102 2.39 -0.58 19.92
C ARG A 102 2.91 0.84 20.12
N HIS A 103 3.21 1.56 19.04
CA HIS A 103 3.77 2.90 19.08
C HIS A 103 2.74 4.01 18.82
N GLY A 104 1.45 3.67 18.71
CA GLY A 104 0.38 4.64 18.51
C GLY A 104 0.52 5.48 17.24
N LEU A 105 1.08 4.88 16.17
CA LEU A 105 1.26 5.58 14.89
C LEU A 105 -0.09 5.79 14.22
N ARG A 106 -0.34 6.99 13.71
CA ARG A 106 -1.46 7.27 12.82
C ARG A 106 -1.06 6.95 11.40
N VAL A 107 -1.72 5.96 10.82
CA VAL A 107 -1.41 5.51 9.46
C VAL A 107 -2.51 5.77 8.46
N SER A 108 -2.14 5.90 7.20
CA SER A 108 -3.10 6.05 6.11
C SER A 108 -2.61 5.45 4.80
N PHE A 109 -3.55 5.24 3.89
CA PHE A 109 -3.30 5.15 2.45
C PHE A 109 -3.89 6.38 1.76
N HIS A 110 -3.37 6.66 0.57
CA HIS A 110 -3.99 7.60 -0.37
C HIS A 110 -4.12 6.88 -1.72
N PRO A 111 -5.24 6.16 -1.92
CA PRO A 111 -5.60 5.55 -3.20
C PRO A 111 -5.40 6.54 -4.35
N ASN A 112 -5.12 6.00 -5.53
CA ASN A 112 -4.62 6.82 -6.63
C ASN A 112 -5.69 7.78 -7.18
N GLN A 113 -5.26 8.76 -8.00
CA GLN A 113 -6.16 9.77 -8.58
C GLN A 113 -7.23 9.23 -9.55
N PHE A 114 -7.10 7.97 -9.99
CA PHE A 114 -8.09 7.27 -10.82
C PHE A 114 -9.20 6.61 -10.00
N THR A 115 -9.10 6.60 -8.66
CA THR A 115 -10.14 6.14 -7.75
C THR A 115 -11.26 7.17 -7.67
N LEU A 116 -12.13 7.13 -8.68
CA LEU A 116 -13.14 8.14 -8.98
C LEU A 116 -14.56 7.56 -8.96
N PHE A 117 -15.30 7.83 -7.89
CA PHE A 117 -16.70 7.39 -7.73
C PHE A 117 -17.73 8.28 -8.44
N THR A 118 -17.33 9.48 -8.88
CA THR A 118 -18.20 10.46 -9.55
C THR A 118 -18.19 10.33 -11.08
N SER A 119 -17.55 9.29 -11.62
CA SER A 119 -17.49 9.05 -13.05
C SER A 119 -18.84 8.55 -13.59
N PRO A 120 -19.31 9.05 -14.76
CA PRO A 120 -20.49 8.50 -15.43
C PRO A 120 -20.22 7.16 -16.11
N LYS A 121 -18.95 6.77 -16.26
CA LYS A 121 -18.55 5.48 -16.86
C LYS A 121 -18.52 4.41 -15.76
N PRO A 122 -19.37 3.35 -15.84
CA PRO A 122 -19.43 2.30 -14.82
C PRO A 122 -18.08 1.63 -14.55
N SER A 123 -17.30 1.37 -15.62
CA SER A 123 -15.98 0.74 -15.51
C SER A 123 -14.97 1.54 -14.68
N ILE A 124 -15.10 2.87 -14.61
CA ILE A 124 -14.23 3.70 -13.76
C ILE A 124 -14.62 3.52 -12.29
N THR A 125 -15.92 3.48 -11.99
CA THR A 125 -16.42 3.23 -10.64
C THR A 125 -16.05 1.84 -10.16
N GLU A 126 -16.16 0.81 -11.02
CA GLU A 126 -15.71 -0.55 -10.73
C GLU A 126 -14.21 -0.60 -10.40
N ASN A 127 -13.37 0.06 -11.19
CA ASN A 127 -11.94 0.17 -10.90
C ASN A 127 -11.65 0.91 -9.59
N ALA A 128 -12.45 1.94 -9.25
CA ALA A 128 -12.33 2.63 -7.97
C ALA A 128 -12.68 1.71 -6.78
N VAL A 129 -13.69 0.85 -6.92
CA VAL A 129 -14.03 -0.16 -5.92
C VAL A 129 -12.87 -1.15 -5.76
N ILE A 130 -12.30 -1.65 -6.85
CA ILE A 130 -11.15 -2.58 -6.82
C ILE A 130 -9.96 -1.94 -6.09
N ASP A 131 -9.62 -0.68 -6.40
CA ASP A 131 -8.53 0.03 -5.73
C ASP A 131 -8.81 0.21 -4.24
N MET A 132 -10.02 0.60 -3.85
CA MET A 132 -10.41 0.73 -2.44
C MET A 132 -10.36 -0.61 -1.69
N THR A 133 -10.87 -1.69 -2.31
CA THR A 133 -10.82 -3.03 -1.73
C THR A 133 -9.39 -3.49 -1.50
N TYR A 134 -8.48 -3.23 -2.45
CA TYR A 134 -7.06 -3.55 -2.30
C TYR A 134 -6.44 -2.87 -1.07
N HIS A 135 -6.68 -1.57 -0.88
CA HIS A 135 -6.17 -0.84 0.28
C HIS A 135 -6.81 -1.30 1.60
N TYR A 136 -8.13 -1.55 1.59
CA TYR A 136 -8.84 -2.09 2.74
C TYR A 136 -8.29 -3.46 3.15
N GLN A 137 -8.07 -4.36 2.19
CA GLN A 137 -7.49 -5.68 2.46
C GLN A 137 -6.13 -5.56 3.14
N MET A 138 -5.25 -4.67 2.69
CA MET A 138 -3.98 -4.44 3.38
C MET A 138 -4.18 -3.96 4.83
N LEU A 139 -5.10 -3.03 5.08
CA LEU A 139 -5.40 -2.58 6.45
C LEU A 139 -5.96 -3.73 7.30
N GLU A 140 -6.85 -4.55 6.75
CA GLU A 140 -7.41 -5.72 7.43
C GLU A 140 -6.34 -6.78 7.75
N ALA A 141 -5.40 -7.03 6.82
CA ALA A 141 -4.24 -7.90 7.03
C ALA A 141 -3.40 -7.43 8.23
N MET A 142 -3.23 -6.12 8.34
CA MET A 142 -2.50 -5.47 9.43
C MET A 142 -3.34 -5.33 10.71
N LYS A 143 -4.63 -5.71 10.71
CA LYS A 143 -5.58 -5.45 11.81
C LYS A 143 -5.74 -3.96 12.14
N LEU A 144 -5.66 -3.12 11.11
CA LEU A 144 -5.76 -1.66 11.18
C LEU A 144 -7.02 -1.12 10.48
N ASP A 145 -7.97 -1.97 10.09
CA ASP A 145 -9.20 -1.59 9.37
C ASP A 145 -10.08 -0.60 10.14
N LYS A 146 -9.99 -0.56 11.48
CA LYS A 146 -10.73 0.38 12.35
C LYS A 146 -9.99 1.68 12.65
N GLU A 147 -8.69 1.72 12.41
CA GLU A 147 -7.79 2.79 12.88
C GLU A 147 -7.11 3.54 11.72
N GLY A 148 -6.90 2.84 10.60
CA GLY A 148 -6.26 3.35 9.40
C GLY A 148 -7.21 4.21 8.57
N TYR A 149 -6.65 5.26 7.97
CA TYR A 149 -7.40 6.17 7.10
C TYR A 149 -7.14 5.85 5.62
N MET A 150 -8.16 5.96 4.78
CA MET A 150 -8.00 5.97 3.31
C MET A 150 -8.50 7.32 2.80
N ASN A 151 -7.57 8.17 2.37
CA ASN A 151 -7.90 9.50 1.87
C ASN A 151 -8.05 9.45 0.35
N ILE A 152 -9.20 9.87 -0.16
CA ILE A 152 -9.48 9.97 -1.60
C ILE A 152 -9.91 11.38 -1.97
N HIS A 153 -9.76 11.73 -3.24
CA HIS A 153 -10.33 12.94 -3.78
C HIS A 153 -11.80 12.71 -4.17
N VAL A 154 -12.64 13.74 -4.03
CA VAL A 154 -14.04 13.69 -4.52
C VAL A 154 -14.10 13.52 -6.05
N GLY A 155 -13.06 13.97 -6.74
CA GLY A 155 -12.97 13.98 -8.19
C GLY A 155 -13.25 15.36 -8.80
N GLY A 156 -13.14 15.45 -10.13
CA GLY A 156 -13.46 16.67 -10.85
C GLY A 156 -14.97 16.91 -10.94
N VAL A 157 -15.38 18.18 -10.76
CA VAL A 157 -16.76 18.61 -11.04
C VAL A 157 -16.98 18.54 -12.55
N ARG A 158 -17.85 17.64 -13.01
CA ARG A 158 -18.34 17.65 -14.38
C ARG A 158 -19.55 18.59 -14.43
N ARG A 159 -19.41 19.70 -15.16
CA ARG A 159 -20.54 20.46 -15.71
C ARG A 159 -20.98 19.80 -17.01
#